data_AF-A0A7V6B754-F1
#
_entry.id   AF-A0A7V6B754-F1
#
_cell.length_a   1.000
_cell.length_b   1.000
_cell.length_c   1.000
_cell.angle_alpha   90.00
_cell.angle_beta   90.00
_cell.angle_gamma   90.00
#
_symmetry.space_group_name_H-M   'P 1'
#
loop_
_entity.id
_entity.type
_entity.pdbx_description
1 polymer ?
#
loop_
_entity_poly.entity_id
_entity_poly.type
_entity_poly.pdbx_seq_one_letter_code
_entity_poly.pdbx_strand_id
1 'polypeptide(L)'
;PRISSECFLDEENAHEILDALLCPGIFSHFIHPDDILDPSRSRGLDFEHMALELDKLVEVVHKNYPFLGRMTASEFGRFLTSFHRAKLEVSKGEKSLVIRVSNPPEGGLMVLVRAPFQGELDSTCEILFRSRAEHRLYVKVGEKPCIIKWR
;
A
#
# COMPACT_ATOMS: atom_id res chain seq x y z
N PRO A 1 -9.57 10.74 -3.16
CA PRO A 1 -9.10 11.28 -4.47
C PRO A 1 -9.26 10.19 -5.53
N ARG A 2 -9.90 10.48 -6.67
CA ARG A 2 -9.85 9.60 -7.84
C ARG A 2 -8.40 9.66 -8.36
N ILE A 3 -7.74 8.52 -8.51
CA ILE A 3 -6.38 8.48 -9.04
C ILE A 3 -6.33 7.72 -10.36
N SER A 4 -7.02 6.59 -10.52
CA SER A 4 -7.14 5.91 -11.83
C SER A 4 -8.58 5.54 -12.15
N SER A 5 -8.87 5.29 -13.42
CA SER A 5 -10.22 4.85 -13.87
C SER A 5 -10.25 3.92 -15.08
N GLU A 6 -9.14 3.71 -15.78
CA GLU A 6 -9.10 2.79 -16.92
C GLU A 6 -9.08 1.33 -16.44
N CYS A 7 -9.93 0.47 -17.02
CA CYS A 7 -9.95 -0.96 -16.71
C CYS A 7 -8.74 -1.72 -17.29
N PHE A 8 -8.12 -1.18 -18.34
CA PHE A 8 -7.05 -1.86 -19.08
C PHE A 8 -5.68 -1.56 -18.50
N LEU A 9 -4.87 -2.59 -18.25
CA LEU A 9 -3.48 -2.42 -17.84
C LEU A 9 -2.57 -2.26 -19.06
N ASP A 10 -2.65 -1.11 -19.71
CA ASP A 10 -1.69 -0.68 -20.74
C ASP A 10 -0.60 0.24 -20.16
N GLU A 11 0.34 0.66 -21.01
CA GLU A 11 1.52 1.44 -20.59
C GLU A 11 1.14 2.77 -19.91
N GLU A 12 0.12 3.45 -20.43
CA GLU A 12 -0.31 4.75 -19.90
C GLU A 12 -0.96 4.59 -18.51
N ASN A 13 -1.94 3.68 -18.39
CA ASN A 13 -2.60 3.44 -17.10
C ASN A 13 -1.64 2.82 -16.07
N ALA A 14 -0.69 1.99 -16.51
CA ALA A 14 0.33 1.44 -15.61
C ALA A 14 1.19 2.54 -14.97
N HIS A 15 1.55 3.59 -15.73
CA HIS A 15 2.28 4.73 -15.18
C HIS A 15 1.43 5.53 -14.18
N GLU A 16 0.15 5.80 -14.47
CA GLU A 16 -0.74 6.50 -13.54
C GLU A 16 -0.90 5.73 -12.22
N ILE A 17 -1.08 4.41 -12.29
CA ILE A 17 -1.14 3.53 -11.11
C ILE A 17 0.18 3.56 -10.34
N LEU A 18 1.31 3.51 -11.03
CA LEU A 18 2.61 3.53 -10.38
C LEU A 18 2.85 4.87 -9.65
N ASP A 19 2.50 5.99 -10.27
CA ASP A 19 2.60 7.31 -9.64
C ASP A 19 1.72 7.41 -8.39
N ALA A 20 0.51 6.84 -8.44
CA ALA A 20 -0.38 6.73 -7.27
C ALA A 20 0.25 5.95 -6.12
N LEU A 21 0.93 4.85 -6.44
CA LEU A 21 1.56 3.98 -5.47
C LEU A 21 2.86 4.57 -4.90
N LEU A 22 3.63 5.31 -5.70
CA LEU A 22 4.93 5.83 -5.29
C LEU A 22 4.85 7.20 -4.60
N CYS A 23 3.95 8.08 -5.04
CA CYS A 23 3.87 9.44 -4.52
C CYS A 23 3.03 9.49 -3.22
N PRO A 24 1.71 9.23 -3.25
CA PRO A 24 0.91 9.23 -2.02
C PRO A 24 0.82 7.86 -1.33
N GLY A 25 1.27 6.76 -1.96
CA GLY A 25 1.15 5.42 -1.37
C GLY A 25 -0.27 4.86 -1.38
N ILE A 26 -1.11 5.29 -2.34
CA ILE A 26 -2.53 4.98 -2.39
C ILE A 26 -2.89 4.44 -3.77
N PHE A 27 -3.65 3.36 -3.82
CA PHE A 27 -4.37 2.95 -5.02
C PHE A 27 -5.86 3.23 -4.82
N SER A 28 -6.43 4.14 -5.61
CA SER A 28 -7.86 4.49 -5.58
C SER A 28 -8.40 4.52 -7.00
N HIS A 29 -9.08 3.43 -7.36
CA HIS A 29 -9.65 3.21 -8.68
C HIS A 29 -11.14 3.52 -8.69
N PHE A 30 -11.62 4.17 -9.76
CA PHE A 30 -13.01 4.54 -9.95
C PHE A 30 -13.51 3.98 -11.28
N ILE A 31 -14.67 3.33 -11.27
CA ILE A 31 -15.30 2.78 -12.47
C ILE A 31 -16.45 3.72 -12.85
N HIS A 32 -16.49 4.17 -14.10
CA HIS A 32 -17.62 4.95 -14.60
C HIS A 32 -18.69 4.02 -15.19
N PRO A 33 -19.98 4.34 -15.03
CA PRO A 33 -21.04 3.57 -15.69
C PRO A 33 -20.92 3.53 -17.22
N ASP A 34 -20.36 4.58 -17.83
CA ASP A 34 -20.18 4.69 -19.28
C ASP A 34 -18.94 3.97 -19.82
N ASP A 35 -18.05 3.45 -18.96
CA ASP A 35 -16.92 2.60 -19.40
C ASP A 35 -17.39 1.39 -20.22
N ILE A 36 -18.56 0.86 -19.90
CA ILE A 36 -19.16 -0.31 -20.56
C ILE A 36 -20.07 0.10 -21.73
N LEU A 37 -20.68 1.29 -21.64
CA LEU A 37 -21.72 1.72 -22.59
C LEU A 37 -21.15 2.44 -23.82
N ASP A 38 -19.99 3.08 -23.68
CA ASP A 38 -19.30 3.76 -24.77
C ASP A 38 -18.33 2.79 -25.47
N PRO A 39 -18.53 2.46 -26.76
CA PRO A 39 -17.66 1.52 -27.48
C PRO A 39 -16.19 1.94 -27.58
N SER A 40 -15.89 3.25 -27.52
CA SER A 40 -14.52 3.75 -27.48
C SER A 40 -13.87 3.48 -26.13
N ARG A 41 -14.60 3.69 -25.03
CA ARG A 41 -14.10 3.42 -23.67
C ARG A 41 -13.99 1.92 -23.40
N SER A 42 -14.99 1.14 -23.83
CA SER A 42 -14.98 -0.32 -23.68
C SER A 42 -14.03 -1.01 -24.66
N ARG A 43 -13.47 -0.29 -25.64
CA ARG A 43 -12.68 -0.83 -26.75
C ARG A 43 -13.44 -1.95 -27.50
N GLY A 44 -14.77 -1.82 -27.57
CA GLY A 44 -15.67 -2.79 -28.19
C GLY A 44 -15.94 -4.06 -27.37
N LEU A 45 -15.46 -4.14 -26.12
CA LEU A 45 -15.72 -5.26 -25.22
C LEU A 45 -17.11 -5.16 -24.59
N ASP A 46 -17.67 -6.33 -24.25
CA ASP A 46 -18.86 -6.42 -23.41
C ASP A 46 -18.50 -6.32 -21.92
N PHE A 47 -19.52 -6.33 -21.06
CA PHE A 47 -19.36 -6.21 -19.62
C PHE A 47 -18.47 -7.30 -19.01
N GLU A 48 -18.61 -8.55 -19.43
CA GLU A 48 -17.88 -9.67 -18.87
C GLU A 48 -16.38 -9.54 -19.17
N HIS A 49 -16.05 -9.19 -20.41
CA HIS A 49 -14.66 -8.97 -20.81
C HIS A 49 -14.07 -7.71 -20.16
N MET A 50 -14.84 -6.63 -20.01
CA MET A 50 -14.40 -5.44 -19.26
C MET A 50 -14.10 -5.75 -17.78
N ALA A 51 -14.94 -6.57 -17.14
CA ALA A 51 -14.71 -7.01 -15.77
C ALA A 51 -13.43 -7.85 -15.65
N LEU A 52 -13.15 -8.72 -16.62
CA LEU A 52 -11.90 -9.49 -16.66
C LEU A 52 -10.65 -8.61 -16.80
N GLU A 53 -10.71 -7.53 -17.59
CA GLU A 53 -9.60 -6.58 -17.69
C GLU A 53 -9.35 -5.85 -16.37
N LEU A 54 -10.41 -5.38 -15.72
CA LEU A 54 -10.30 -4.76 -14.40
C LEU A 54 -9.75 -5.73 -13.35
N ASP A 55 -10.19 -6.98 -13.35
CA ASP A 55 -9.70 -8.02 -12.43
C ASP A 55 -8.19 -8.25 -12.62
N LYS A 56 -7.70 -8.29 -13.86
CA LYS A 56 -6.25 -8.40 -14.13
C LYS A 56 -5.48 -7.22 -13.54
N LEU A 57 -5.97 -6.00 -13.73
CA LEU A 57 -5.35 -4.79 -13.18
C LEU A 57 -5.28 -4.85 -11.65
N VAL A 58 -6.40 -5.15 -10.99
CA VAL A 58 -6.47 -5.24 -9.52
C VAL A 58 -5.61 -6.39 -8.99
N GLU A 59 -5.55 -7.52 -9.70
CA GLU A 59 -4.71 -8.66 -9.35
C GLU A 59 -3.22 -8.31 -9.42
N VAL A 60 -2.78 -7.57 -10.44
CA VAL A 60 -1.40 -7.08 -10.55
C VAL A 60 -1.05 -6.18 -9.37
N VAL A 61 -1.92 -5.22 -9.02
CA VAL A 61 -1.69 -4.36 -7.85
C VAL A 61 -1.63 -5.19 -6.57
N HIS A 62 -2.56 -6.12 -6.38
CA HIS A 62 -2.62 -6.94 -5.17
C HIS A 62 -1.40 -7.84 -4.99
N LYS A 63 -0.92 -8.47 -6.07
CA LYS A 63 0.24 -9.36 -6.04
C LYS A 63 1.55 -8.62 -5.84
N ASN A 64 1.73 -7.46 -6.49
CA ASN A 64 2.99 -6.71 -6.44
C ASN A 64 3.12 -5.80 -5.22
N TYR A 65 1.99 -5.37 -4.64
CA TYR A 65 1.94 -4.49 -3.48
C TYR A 65 1.14 -5.13 -2.32
N PRO A 66 1.56 -6.31 -1.82
CA PRO A 66 0.78 -7.07 -0.83
C PRO A 66 0.66 -6.39 0.54
N PHE A 67 1.44 -5.33 0.77
CA PHE A 67 1.39 -4.52 1.98
C PHE A 67 0.30 -3.43 1.97
N LEU A 68 -0.42 -3.24 0.86
CA LEU A 68 -1.55 -2.29 0.81
C LEU A 68 -2.73 -2.80 1.64
N GLY A 69 -3.29 -1.92 2.46
CA GLY A 69 -4.54 -2.17 3.19
C GLY A 69 -5.75 -1.86 2.33
N ARG A 70 -6.74 -2.76 2.28
CA ARG A 70 -8.03 -2.52 1.60
C ARG A 70 -8.94 -1.69 2.50
N MET A 71 -9.48 -0.60 1.96
CA MET A 71 -10.38 0.30 2.66
C MET A 71 -11.44 0.84 1.70
N THR A 72 -12.65 1.04 2.19
CA THR A 72 -13.63 1.92 1.53
C THR A 72 -13.16 3.37 1.59
N ALA A 73 -13.70 4.24 0.71
CA ALA A 73 -13.37 5.67 0.73
C ALA A 73 -13.68 6.33 2.09
N SER A 74 -14.77 5.92 2.75
CA SER A 74 -15.16 6.43 4.07
C SER A 74 -14.19 5.99 5.17
N GLU A 75 -13.75 4.72 5.15
CA GLU A 75 -12.72 4.23 6.07
C GLU A 75 -11.40 4.95 5.87
N PHE A 76 -10.99 5.13 4.61
CA PHE A 76 -9.77 5.85 4.28
C PHE A 76 -9.81 7.32 4.77
N GLY A 77 -10.96 8.00 4.66
CA GLY A 77 -11.13 9.34 5.21
C GLY A 77 -10.92 9.42 6.74
N ARG A 78 -11.43 8.42 7.48
CA ARG A 78 -11.19 8.30 8.94
C ARG A 78 -9.73 7.97 9.23
N PHE A 79 -9.15 7.03 8.49
CA PHE A 79 -7.74 6.68 8.59
C PHE A 79 -6.85 7.91 8.40
N LEU A 80 -7.06 8.70 7.34
CA LEU A 80 -6.26 9.88 7.02
C LEU A 80 -6.29 10.92 8.15
N THR A 81 -7.45 11.13 8.79
CA THR A 81 -7.60 12.03 9.93
C THR A 81 -6.74 11.59 11.12
N SER A 82 -6.71 10.28 11.40
CA SER A 82 -5.87 9.73 12.48
C SER A 82 -4.39 9.67 12.10
N PHE A 83 -4.07 9.37 10.83
CA PHE A 83 -2.72 9.40 10.28
C PHE A 83 -2.06 10.76 10.45
N HIS A 84 -2.78 11.85 10.16
CA HIS A 84 -2.26 13.22 10.37
C HIS A 84 -1.99 13.58 11.84
N ARG A 85 -2.60 12.88 12.79
CA ARG A 85 -2.37 13.07 14.24
C ARG A 85 -1.28 12.16 14.78
N ALA A 86 -0.96 11.09 14.06
CA ALA A 86 0.04 10.13 14.47
C ALA A 86 1.43 10.78 14.49
N LYS A 87 2.22 10.45 15.50
CA LYS A 87 3.60 10.92 15.63
C LYS A 87 4.54 9.72 15.66
N LEU A 88 5.47 9.68 14.72
CA LEU A 88 6.48 8.63 14.60
C LEU A 88 7.76 9.06 15.32
N GLU A 89 8.21 8.25 16.26
CA GLU A 89 9.52 8.40 16.90
C GLU A 89 10.37 7.17 16.62
N VAL A 90 11.61 7.39 16.19
CA VAL A 90 12.55 6.33 15.85
C VAL A 90 13.84 6.52 16.64
N SER A 91 14.27 5.49 17.35
CA SER A 91 15.54 5.48 18.09
C SER A 91 16.41 4.33 17.59
N LYS A 92 17.62 4.66 17.16
CA LYS A 92 18.60 3.68 16.65
C LYS A 92 19.66 3.40 17.73
N GLY A 93 19.86 2.12 18.05
CA GLY A 93 21.01 1.62 18.79
C GLY A 93 22.03 0.95 17.86
N GLU A 94 23.07 0.34 18.42
CA GLU A 94 24.10 -0.35 17.63
C GLU A 94 23.54 -1.54 16.84
N LYS A 95 22.70 -2.36 17.49
CA LYS A 95 22.08 -3.56 16.92
C LYS A 95 20.56 -3.60 17.08
N SER A 96 19.94 -2.43 17.21
CA SER A 96 18.50 -2.31 17.41
C SER A 96 17.91 -1.04 16.82
N LEU A 97 16.64 -1.11 16.44
CA LEU A 97 15.79 0.00 16.04
C LEU A 97 14.52 -0.07 16.87
N VAL A 98 14.17 1.01 17.54
CA VAL A 98 12.91 1.13 18.30
C VAL A 98 12.04 2.16 17.59
N ILE A 99 10.84 1.75 17.21
CA ILE A 99 9.84 2.56 16.54
C ILE A 99 8.65 2.71 17.47
N ARG A 100 8.28 3.95 17.78
CA ARG A 100 7.09 4.28 18.57
C ARG A 100 6.16 5.14 17.74
N VAL A 101 4.87 4.89 17.87
CA VAL A 101 3.83 5.73 17.26
C VAL A 101 2.91 6.22 18.36
N SER A 102 2.84 7.53 18.55
CA SER A 102 1.82 8.15 19.40
C SER A 102 0.56 8.38 18.58
N ASN A 103 -0.61 8.10 19.15
CA ASN A 103 -1.92 8.20 18.48
C ASN A 103 -1.96 7.46 17.13
N PRO A 104 -1.58 6.17 17.06
CA PRO A 104 -1.61 5.43 15.82
C PRO A 104 -3.05 5.36 15.26
N PRO A 105 -3.23 5.31 13.93
CA PRO A 105 -4.50 5.00 13.33
C PRO A 105 -5.06 3.66 13.82
N GLU A 106 -6.38 3.47 13.67
CA GLU A 106 -6.98 2.16 13.82
C GLU A 106 -6.31 1.17 12.86
N GLY A 107 -5.88 0.02 13.38
CA GLY A 107 -5.09 -0.94 12.60
C GLY A 107 -3.58 -0.60 12.50
N GLY A 108 -3.09 0.44 13.17
CA GLY A 108 -1.67 0.77 13.26
C GLY A 108 -1.12 1.55 12.07
N LEU A 109 0.14 1.98 12.18
CA LEU A 109 0.89 2.66 11.12
C LEU A 109 1.82 1.66 10.43
N MET A 110 1.76 1.60 9.10
CA MET A 110 2.76 0.88 8.31
C MET A 110 4.04 1.72 8.24
N VAL A 111 5.17 1.12 8.59
CA VAL A 111 6.49 1.76 8.52
C VAL A 111 7.41 0.91 7.64
N LEU A 112 7.98 1.55 6.61
CA LEU A 112 9.04 0.96 5.80
C LEU A 112 10.37 1.12 6.53
N VAL A 113 10.98 0.00 6.87
CA VAL A 113 12.32 -0.08 7.44
C VAL A 113 13.25 -0.62 6.37
N ARG A 114 14.18 0.21 5.91
CA ARG A 114 15.32 -0.29 5.14
C ARG A 114 16.29 -0.87 6.16
N ALA A 115 16.54 -2.17 6.11
CA ALA A 115 17.44 -2.85 7.03
C ALA A 115 18.88 -2.75 6.49
N PRO A 116 19.83 -2.09 7.19
CA PRO A 116 21.24 -2.08 6.78
C PRO A 116 21.95 -3.45 6.85
N PHE A 117 21.27 -4.54 7.17
CA PHE A 117 21.92 -5.74 7.72
C PHE A 117 21.53 -7.02 6.99
N GLN A 118 22.54 -7.84 6.71
CA GLN A 118 22.39 -9.22 6.26
C GLN A 118 22.50 -10.12 7.51
N GLY A 119 21.37 -10.69 7.97
CA GLY A 119 21.38 -11.52 9.18
C GLY A 119 20.01 -11.92 9.70
N GLU A 120 20.01 -12.62 10.84
CA GLU A 120 18.80 -12.92 11.60
C GLU A 120 18.20 -11.64 12.18
N LEU A 121 16.88 -11.52 12.05
CA LEU A 121 16.11 -10.38 12.52
C LEU A 121 15.08 -10.87 13.52
N ASP A 122 15.07 -10.24 14.69
CA ASP A 122 14.06 -10.44 15.73
C ASP A 122 13.21 -9.18 15.84
N SER A 123 11.88 -9.33 15.82
CA SER A 123 10.94 -8.21 15.84
C SER A 123 9.78 -8.46 16.79
N THR A 124 9.41 -7.43 17.56
CA THR A 124 8.23 -7.47 18.43
C THR A 124 6.94 -7.07 17.72
N CYS A 125 7.00 -6.69 16.44
CA CYS A 125 5.85 -6.22 15.69
C CYS A 125 5.52 -7.11 14.49
N GLU A 126 4.32 -6.93 13.97
CA GLU A 126 3.84 -7.69 12.81
C GLU A 126 4.62 -7.26 11.56
N ILE A 127 5.27 -8.23 10.91
CA ILE A 127 5.94 -8.04 9.62
C ILE A 127 4.90 -8.27 8.52
N LEU A 128 4.52 -7.20 7.84
CA LEU A 128 3.56 -7.25 6.72
C LEU A 128 4.21 -7.78 5.45
N PHE A 129 5.47 -7.38 5.20
CA PHE A 129 6.21 -7.79 4.01
C PHE A 129 7.72 -7.69 4.22
N ARG A 130 8.48 -8.58 3.58
CA ARG A 130 9.95 -8.56 3.60
C ARG A 130 10.49 -8.78 2.18
N SER A 131 11.16 -7.76 1.65
CA SER A 131 11.95 -7.87 0.42
C SER A 131 13.39 -8.25 0.77
N ARG A 132 13.80 -9.47 0.41
CA ARG A 132 15.19 -9.92 0.56
C ARG A 132 16.13 -9.25 -0.44
N ALA A 133 15.66 -9.05 -1.67
CA ALA A 133 16.45 -8.44 -2.74
C ALA A 133 16.81 -6.98 -2.47
N GLU A 134 15.88 -6.22 -1.88
CA GLU A 134 16.09 -4.78 -1.62
C GLU A 134 16.42 -4.46 -0.16
N HIS A 135 16.53 -5.48 0.69
CA HIS A 135 16.74 -5.34 2.14
C HIS A 135 15.70 -4.41 2.82
N ARG A 136 14.42 -4.59 2.48
CA ARG A 136 13.29 -3.81 3.04
C ARG A 136 12.37 -4.67 3.90
N LEU A 137 11.93 -4.12 5.02
CA LEU A 137 10.83 -4.64 5.83
C LEU A 137 9.70 -3.62 5.87
N TYR A 138 8.47 -4.11 5.82
CA TYR A 138 7.27 -3.34 6.08
C TYR A 138 6.69 -3.90 7.36
N VAL A 139 6.60 -3.05 8.38
CA VAL A 139 6.12 -3.45 9.70
C VAL A 139 4.91 -2.62 10.09
N LYS A 140 4.02 -3.22 10.86
CA LYS A 140 2.86 -2.54 11.44
C LYS A 140 3.14 -2.16 12.88
N VAL A 141 3.04 -0.87 13.18
CA VAL A 141 3.32 -0.31 14.51
C VAL A 141 2.04 0.28 15.10
N GLY A 142 1.59 -0.29 16.20
CA GLY A 142 0.44 0.20 16.98
C GLY A 142 0.90 1.01 18.18
N GLU A 143 0.14 0.93 19.28
CA GLU A 143 0.47 1.64 20.53
C GLU A 143 1.71 1.07 21.21
N LYS A 144 1.95 -0.24 21.07
CA LYS A 144 3.15 -0.88 21.60
C LYS A 144 4.35 -0.55 20.70
N PRO A 145 5.51 -0.19 21.27
CA PRO A 145 6.73 0.00 20.50
C PRO A 145 7.07 -1.22 19.64
N CYS A 146 7.40 -1.00 18.36
CA CYS A 146 8.06 -2.02 17.56
C CYS A 146 9.57 -1.97 17.82
N ILE A 147 10.14 -3.08 18.25
CA ILE A 147 11.58 -3.24 18.45
C ILE A 147 12.06 -4.21 17.39
N ILE A 148 13.06 -3.81 16.61
CA ILE A 148 13.73 -4.64 15.62
C ILE A 148 15.18 -4.79 16.05
N LYS A 149 15.66 -6.03 16.17
CA LYS A 149 17.05 -6.36 16.50
C LYS A 149 17.66 -7.19 15.38
N TRP A 150 18.97 -7.06 15.19
CA TRP A 150 19.73 -7.85 14.22
C TRP A 150 21.05 -8.32 14.82
N ARG A 151 21.60 -9.39 14.25
CA ARG A 151 22.90 -9.96 14.66
C ARG A 151 23.96 -9.73 13.60
#